data_AF-A0A378QFI8-F1
#
_entry.id   AF-A0A378QFI8-F1
#
_cell.length_a   1.000
_cell.length_b   1.000
_cell.length_c   1.000
_cell.angle_alpha   90.00
_cell.angle_beta   90.00
_cell.angle_gamma   90.00
#
_symmetry.space_group_name_H-M   'P 1'
#
loop_
_entity.id
_entity.type
_entity.pdbx_description
1 polymer ?
#
loop_
_entity_poly.entity_id
_entity_poly.type
_entity_poly.pdbx_seq_one_letter_code
_entity_poly.pdbx_strand_id
1 'polypeptide(L)'
;MNQEQLWQNFELGTELDIALTFVYDGLKCFDDLEYLNDTSDVFNCLYHLSVGFERVFKIGIILREFNDGVSIDNLESSLITHDTNHLFDRLSNGYCIDNKVFFNLGKNHKEFLCLLGKFYKTYRYDRFSMSVKKKNESLDLISFFSKTHFR
;
A
#
# COMPACT_ATOMS: atom_id res chain seq x y z
N MET A 1 12.63 26.49 13.88
CA MET A 1 12.27 25.35 13.01
C MET A 1 12.00 25.92 11.63
N ASN A 2 12.73 25.48 10.60
CA ASN A 2 12.49 25.94 9.22
C ASN A 2 11.28 25.20 8.61
N GLN A 3 10.88 25.58 7.40
CA GLN A 3 9.70 25.00 6.73
C GLN A 3 9.84 23.49 6.52
N GLU A 4 11.03 23.02 6.13
CA GLU A 4 11.32 21.61 5.92
C GLU A 4 11.18 20.79 7.21
N GLN A 5 11.73 21.29 8.31
CA GLN A 5 11.59 20.69 9.63
C GLN A 5 10.14 20.70 10.13
N LEU A 6 9.36 21.73 9.80
CA LEU A 6 7.93 21.77 10.14
C LEU A 6 7.18 20.68 9.37
N TRP A 7 7.40 20.60 8.07
CA TRP A 7 6.77 19.60 7.21
C TRP A 7 7.14 18.17 7.63
N GLN A 8 8.42 17.90 7.87
CA GLN A 8 8.87 16.56 8.27
C GLN A 8 8.33 16.11 9.63
N ASN A 9 8.21 17.02 10.60
CA ASN A 9 7.84 16.65 11.97
C ASN A 9 6.34 16.70 12.23
N PHE A 10 5.59 17.55 11.50
CA PHE A 10 4.16 17.76 11.74
C PHE A 10 3.30 17.29 10.56
N GLU A 11 3.56 17.77 9.35
CA GLU A 11 2.74 17.41 8.18
C GLU A 11 2.88 15.92 7.83
N LEU A 12 4.09 15.35 7.86
CA LEU A 12 4.27 13.91 7.71
C LEU A 12 3.65 13.11 8.86
N GLY A 13 3.55 13.69 10.06
CA GLY A 13 2.84 13.09 11.19
C GLY A 13 1.35 12.97 10.92
N THR A 14 0.73 14.03 10.40
CA THR A 14 -0.66 14.03 9.94
C THR A 14 -0.88 13.01 8.82
N GLU A 15 0.02 12.97 7.84
CA GLU A 15 -0.06 12.00 6.75
C GLU A 15 0.09 10.55 7.23
N LEU A 16 0.93 10.30 8.24
CA LEU A 16 1.05 8.99 8.87
C LEU A 16 -0.25 8.59 9.59
N ASP A 17 -0.87 9.51 10.31
CA ASP A 17 -2.15 9.28 10.98
C ASP A 17 -3.26 8.90 9.98
N ILE A 18 -3.35 9.64 8.87
CA ILE A 18 -4.27 9.34 7.77
C ILE A 18 -3.96 7.96 7.17
N ALA A 19 -2.69 7.67 6.88
CA ALA A 19 -2.28 6.40 6.28
C ALA A 19 -2.61 5.21 7.18
N LEU A 20 -2.37 5.33 8.50
CA LEU A 20 -2.67 4.28 9.46
C LEU A 20 -4.17 4.13 9.72
N THR A 21 -4.95 5.21 9.60
CA THR A 21 -6.42 5.13 9.61
C THR A 21 -6.93 4.28 8.45
N PHE A 22 -6.42 4.50 7.22
CA PHE A 22 -6.74 3.63 6.08
C PHE A 22 -6.34 2.16 6.33
N VAL A 23 -5.17 1.90 6.90
CA VAL A 23 -4.77 0.52 7.24
C VAL A 23 -5.71 -0.09 8.28
N TYR A 24 -6.01 0.65 9.34
CA TYR A 24 -6.92 0.21 10.40
C TYR A 24 -8.32 -0.11 9.85
N ASP A 25 -8.91 0.79 9.08
CA ASP A 25 -10.24 0.61 8.49
C ASP A 25 -10.27 -0.58 7.54
N GLY A 26 -9.20 -0.79 6.76
CA GLY A 26 -9.07 -1.96 5.90
C GLY A 26 -8.99 -3.28 6.69
N LEU A 27 -8.20 -3.30 7.77
CA LEU A 27 -8.11 -4.46 8.66
C LEU A 27 -9.42 -4.69 9.42
N LYS A 28 -10.12 -3.63 9.83
CA LYS A 28 -11.40 -3.75 10.51
C LYS A 28 -12.47 -4.26 9.57
N CYS A 29 -12.51 -3.75 8.34
CA CYS A 29 -13.38 -4.28 7.29
C CYS A 29 -13.10 -5.76 7.03
N PHE A 30 -11.83 -6.18 7.01
CA PHE A 30 -11.47 -7.59 6.89
C PHE A 30 -11.96 -8.46 8.07
N ASP A 31 -11.80 -7.98 9.31
CA ASP A 31 -12.27 -8.64 10.53
C ASP A 31 -13.80 -8.82 10.55
N ASP A 32 -14.52 -7.85 9.98
CA ASP A 32 -15.98 -7.86 9.88
C ASP A 32 -16.52 -8.67 8.68
N LEU A 33 -15.66 -9.23 7.81
CA LEU A 33 -16.11 -10.03 6.66
C LEU A 33 -16.74 -11.36 7.12
N GLU A 34 -18.04 -11.51 6.90
CA GLU A 34 -18.71 -12.80 7.10
C GLU A 34 -18.38 -13.79 5.96
N TYR A 35 -18.25 -13.29 4.73
CA TYR A 35 -17.93 -14.11 3.55
C TYR A 35 -16.95 -13.41 2.59
N LEU A 36 -15.95 -14.13 2.10
CA LEU A 36 -15.00 -13.63 1.09
C LEU A 36 -15.61 -13.45 -0.32
N ASN A 37 -16.89 -13.79 -0.52
CA ASN A 37 -17.59 -13.59 -1.78
C ASN A 37 -18.46 -12.31 -1.79
N ASP A 38 -18.58 -11.59 -0.66
CA ASP A 38 -19.17 -10.26 -0.66
C ASP A 38 -18.22 -9.28 -1.35
N THR A 39 -18.63 -8.86 -2.54
CA THR A 39 -17.78 -8.05 -3.41
C THR A 39 -17.73 -6.60 -2.99
N SER A 40 -18.72 -6.12 -2.24
CA SER A 40 -18.72 -4.75 -1.72
C SER A 40 -17.70 -4.66 -0.60
N ASP A 41 -17.76 -5.59 0.33
CA ASP A 41 -16.92 -5.54 1.53
C ASP A 41 -15.47 -5.94 1.20
N VAL A 42 -15.26 -6.94 0.34
CA VAL A 42 -13.91 -7.25 -0.17
C VAL A 42 -13.30 -6.06 -0.91
N PHE A 43 -14.11 -5.33 -1.70
CA PHE A 43 -13.62 -4.13 -2.36
C PHE A 43 -13.23 -3.06 -1.35
N ASN A 44 -14.06 -2.80 -0.35
CA ASN A 44 -13.77 -1.81 0.69
C ASN A 44 -12.51 -2.17 1.47
N CYS A 45 -12.35 -3.42 1.86
CA CYS A 45 -11.16 -3.93 2.53
C CYS A 45 -9.89 -3.69 1.67
N LEU A 46 -9.89 -4.19 0.43
CA LEU A 46 -8.72 -4.07 -0.45
C LEU A 46 -8.43 -2.61 -0.81
N TYR A 47 -9.45 -1.76 -0.94
CA TYR A 47 -9.27 -0.35 -1.24
C TYR A 47 -8.58 0.39 -0.11
N HIS A 48 -9.07 0.25 1.13
CA HIS A 48 -8.45 0.89 2.28
C HIS A 48 -7.00 0.41 2.48
N LEU A 49 -6.75 -0.90 2.37
CA LEU A 49 -5.39 -1.44 2.49
C LEU A 49 -4.46 -0.94 1.37
N SER A 50 -4.91 -0.95 0.11
CA SER A 50 -4.12 -0.43 -1.02
C SER A 50 -3.71 1.03 -0.81
N VAL A 51 -4.66 1.89 -0.41
CA VAL A 51 -4.40 3.32 -0.17
C VAL A 51 -3.49 3.52 1.06
N GLY A 52 -3.76 2.81 2.15
CA GLY A 52 -2.98 2.89 3.38
C GLY A 52 -1.51 2.51 3.17
N PHE A 53 -1.24 1.35 2.56
CA PHE A 53 0.13 0.92 2.28
C PHE A 53 0.84 1.83 1.28
N GLU A 54 0.15 2.33 0.25
CA GLU A 54 0.72 3.31 -0.69
C GLU A 54 1.23 4.55 0.06
N ARG A 55 0.41 5.12 0.96
CA ARG A 55 0.79 6.30 1.75
C ARG A 55 1.93 6.01 2.72
N VAL A 56 1.88 4.89 3.45
CA VAL A 56 2.98 4.48 4.36
C VAL A 56 4.31 4.37 3.60
N PHE A 57 4.31 3.78 2.41
CA PHE A 57 5.54 3.66 1.62
C PHE A 57 6.05 5.01 1.11
N LYS A 58 5.15 5.92 0.70
CA LYS A 58 5.54 7.29 0.30
C LYS A 58 6.17 8.06 1.46
N ILE A 59 5.58 7.97 2.66
CA ILE A 59 6.15 8.57 3.88
C ILE A 59 7.53 7.98 4.17
N GLY A 60 7.68 6.65 4.12
CA GLY A 60 8.96 5.98 4.31
C GLY A 60 10.03 6.42 3.30
N ILE A 61 9.64 6.58 2.03
CA ILE A 61 10.54 7.09 0.97
C ILE A 61 10.97 8.53 1.29
N ILE A 62 10.04 9.39 1.71
CA ILE A 62 10.37 10.76 2.12
C ILE A 62 11.37 10.75 3.28
N LEU A 63 11.11 9.98 4.34
CA LEU A 63 12.00 9.89 5.49
C LEU A 63 13.39 9.35 5.13
N ARG A 64 13.48 8.52 4.09
CA ARG A 64 14.75 7.92 3.64
C ARG A 64 15.54 8.82 2.69
N GLU A 65 14.85 9.46 1.75
CA GLU A 65 15.47 10.15 0.62
C GLU A 65 15.56 11.67 0.80
N PHE A 66 14.76 12.26 1.69
CA PHE A 66 14.83 13.69 1.98
C PHE A 66 16.05 14.01 2.84
N ASN A 67 17.03 14.70 2.26
CA ASN A 67 18.22 15.22 2.94
C ASN A 67 18.59 16.61 2.40
N ASP A 68 19.57 17.25 3.04
CA ASP A 68 20.08 18.57 2.66
C ASP A 68 20.57 18.55 1.20
N GLY A 69 19.82 19.20 0.29
CA GLY A 69 20.15 19.32 -1.13
C GLY A 69 19.21 18.60 -2.10
N VAL A 70 18.23 17.83 -1.61
CA VAL A 70 17.18 17.23 -2.46
C VAL A 70 16.06 18.25 -2.70
N SER A 71 15.70 18.47 -3.97
CA SER A 71 14.53 19.27 -4.33
C SER A 71 13.25 18.53 -3.92
N ILE A 72 12.46 19.16 -3.07
CA ILE A 72 11.16 18.63 -2.61
C ILE A 72 10.21 18.40 -3.79
N ASP A 73 10.17 19.31 -4.76
CA ASP A 73 9.31 19.21 -5.95
C ASP A 73 9.63 17.96 -6.78
N ASN A 74 10.91 17.63 -6.93
CA ASN A 74 11.34 16.42 -7.63
C ASN A 74 10.94 15.16 -6.88
N LEU A 75 11.07 15.18 -5.55
CA LEU A 75 10.66 14.07 -4.70
C LEU A 75 9.15 13.87 -4.78
N GLU A 76 8.36 14.92 -4.60
CA GLU A 76 6.89 14.88 -4.71
C GLU A 76 6.43 14.35 -6.07
N SER A 77 7.00 14.87 -7.16
CA SER A 77 6.69 14.41 -8.52
C SER A 77 6.98 12.93 -8.70
N SER A 78 8.09 12.44 -8.12
CA SER A 78 8.46 11.01 -8.18
C SER A 78 7.53 10.08 -7.38
N LEU A 79 6.74 10.63 -6.46
CA LEU A 79 5.78 9.88 -5.64
C LEU A 79 4.40 9.78 -6.29
N ILE A 80 4.15 10.46 -7.43
CA ILE A 80 2.91 10.38 -8.20
C ILE A 80 2.87 9.05 -8.98
N THR A 81 2.77 7.95 -8.24
CA THR A 81 2.57 6.59 -8.75
C THR A 81 1.56 5.86 -7.89
N HIS A 82 0.84 4.94 -8.53
CA HIS A 82 -0.16 4.05 -7.94
C HIS A 82 0.31 2.59 -7.94
N ASP A 83 1.63 2.40 -7.90
CA ASP A 83 2.27 1.10 -7.89
C ASP A 83 2.88 0.82 -6.51
N THR A 84 2.10 0.16 -5.67
CA THR A 84 2.48 -0.23 -4.31
C THR A 84 3.74 -1.11 -4.28
N ASN A 85 3.93 -1.99 -5.28
CA ASN A 85 5.13 -2.84 -5.35
C ASN A 85 6.37 -2.01 -5.69
N HIS A 86 6.26 -1.14 -6.69
CA HIS A 86 7.36 -0.23 -7.04
C HIS A 86 7.76 0.68 -5.87
N LEU A 87 6.78 1.20 -5.11
CA LEU A 87 7.05 2.00 -3.92
C LEU A 87 7.74 1.18 -2.82
N PHE A 88 7.29 -0.05 -2.57
CA PHE A 88 7.96 -0.94 -1.62
C PHE A 88 9.40 -1.29 -2.05
N ASP A 89 9.60 -1.60 -3.34
CA ASP A 89 10.93 -1.90 -3.87
C ASP A 89 11.85 -0.68 -3.75
N ARG A 90 11.38 0.53 -4.09
CA ARG A 90 12.13 1.79 -3.89
C ARG A 90 12.50 1.99 -2.43
N LEU A 91 11.54 1.84 -1.52
CA LEU A 91 11.74 1.99 -0.07
C LEU A 91 12.75 0.98 0.48
N SER A 92 12.65 -0.28 0.05
CA SER A 92 13.41 -1.39 0.63
C SER A 92 14.80 -1.58 0.01
N ASN A 93 14.98 -1.19 -1.25
CA ASN A 93 16.18 -1.52 -2.01
C ASN A 93 17.45 -0.95 -1.35
N GLY A 94 18.36 -1.84 -0.96
CA GLY A 94 19.65 -1.50 -0.37
C GLY A 94 19.60 -0.91 1.04
N TYR A 95 18.43 -0.89 1.69
CA TYR A 95 18.29 -0.33 3.04
C TYR A 95 18.62 -1.38 4.11
N CYS A 96 19.74 -1.17 4.80
CA CYS A 96 20.25 -2.04 5.85
C CYS A 96 20.52 -1.25 7.13
N ILE A 97 20.22 -1.86 8.29
CA ILE A 97 20.63 -1.38 9.61
C ILE A 97 21.51 -2.47 10.22
N ASP A 98 22.71 -2.10 10.69
CA ASP A 98 23.70 -3.02 11.27
C ASP A 98 23.98 -4.25 10.40
N ASN A 99 24.19 -4.02 9.09
CA ASN A 99 24.41 -5.06 8.07
C ASN A 99 23.26 -6.06 7.86
N LYS A 100 22.06 -5.77 8.37
CA LYS A 100 20.85 -6.58 8.15
C LYS A 100 19.87 -5.84 7.27
N VAL A 101 19.29 -6.56 6.30
CA VAL A 101 18.19 -6.04 5.49
C VAL A 101 17.04 -5.69 6.42
N PHE A 102 16.68 -4.41 6.46
CA PHE A 102 15.67 -3.91 7.38
C PHE A 102 14.26 -4.36 6.96
N PHE A 103 13.96 -4.22 5.67
CA PHE A 103 12.66 -4.58 5.10
C PHE A 103 12.66 -6.05 4.65
N ASN A 104 12.53 -6.98 5.60
CA ASN A 104 12.46 -8.40 5.30
C ASN A 104 11.01 -8.91 5.18
N LEU A 105 10.38 -8.65 4.03
CA LEU A 105 9.06 -9.21 3.73
C LEU A 105 9.19 -10.65 3.21
N GLY A 106 8.48 -11.57 3.87
CA GLY A 106 8.32 -12.95 3.41
C GLY A 106 7.52 -13.05 2.12
N LYS A 107 7.52 -14.24 1.52
CA LYS A 107 6.83 -14.54 0.25
C LYS A 107 5.36 -14.11 0.28
N ASN A 108 4.62 -14.49 1.33
CA ASN A 108 3.19 -14.21 1.45
C ASN A 108 2.91 -12.71 1.52
N HIS A 109 3.77 -11.93 2.19
CA HIS A 109 3.63 -10.48 2.26
C HIS A 109 3.81 -9.83 0.87
N LYS A 110 4.79 -10.29 0.09
CA LYS A 110 5.01 -9.81 -1.28
C LYS A 110 3.85 -10.18 -2.20
N GLU A 111 3.31 -11.40 -2.09
CA GLU A 111 2.14 -11.82 -2.84
C GLU A 111 0.90 -10.99 -2.49
N PHE A 112 0.75 -10.61 -1.21
CA PHE A 112 -0.32 -9.71 -0.78
C PHE A 112 -0.17 -8.30 -1.36
N LEU A 113 1.03 -7.71 -1.34
CA LEU A 113 1.28 -6.41 -1.98
C LEU A 113 1.00 -6.44 -3.49
N CYS A 114 1.34 -7.54 -4.17
CA CYS A 114 0.96 -7.74 -5.57
C CYS A 114 -0.57 -7.76 -5.77
N LEU A 115 -1.32 -8.39 -4.87
CA LEU A 115 -2.78 -8.38 -4.91
C LEU A 115 -3.33 -6.95 -4.76
N LEU A 116 -2.83 -6.18 -3.80
CA LEU A 116 -3.23 -4.80 -3.57
C LEU A 116 -2.92 -3.90 -4.78
N GLY A 117 -1.72 -4.05 -5.36
CA GLY A 117 -1.32 -3.29 -6.55
C GLY A 117 -2.16 -3.64 -7.79
N LYS A 118 -2.49 -4.93 -7.98
CA LYS A 118 -3.40 -5.39 -9.04
C LYS A 118 -4.79 -4.79 -8.84
N PHE A 119 -5.36 -4.94 -7.64
CA PHE A 119 -6.67 -4.40 -7.29
C PHE A 119 -6.78 -2.90 -7.62
N TYR A 120 -5.83 -2.10 -7.16
CA TYR A 120 -5.89 -0.65 -7.28
C TYR A 120 -5.79 -0.17 -8.74
N LYS A 121 -4.96 -0.85 -9.56
CA LYS A 121 -4.76 -0.52 -10.98
C LYS A 121 -5.85 -1.05 -11.89
N THR A 122 -6.41 -2.24 -11.63
CA THR A 122 -7.33 -2.89 -12.58
C THR A 122 -8.76 -2.90 -12.09
N TYR A 123 -9.03 -3.43 -10.90
CA TYR A 123 -10.39 -3.80 -10.48
C TYR A 123 -11.27 -2.59 -10.17
N ARG A 124 -10.70 -1.48 -9.71
CA ARG A 124 -11.42 -0.22 -9.56
C ARG A 124 -11.99 0.29 -10.89
N TYR A 125 -11.23 0.18 -11.98
CA TYR A 125 -11.62 0.72 -13.28
C TYR A 125 -12.45 -0.27 -14.10
N ASP A 126 -12.21 -1.57 -13.94
CA ASP A 126 -12.97 -2.63 -14.62
C ASP A 126 -14.48 -2.52 -14.36
N ARG A 127 -14.87 -1.97 -13.21
CA ARG A 127 -16.26 -1.72 -12.81
C ARG A 127 -17.00 -0.68 -13.67
N PHE A 128 -16.28 0.17 -14.39
CA PHE A 128 -16.85 1.14 -15.33
C PHE A 128 -16.83 0.63 -16.78
N SER A 129 -16.33 -0.59 -17.01
CA SER A 129 -16.36 -1.21 -18.34
C SER A 129 -17.78 -1.64 -18.71
N MET A 130 -18.18 -1.41 -19.95
CA MET A 130 -19.44 -1.92 -20.51
C MET A 130 -19.47 -3.45 -20.58
N SER A 131 -18.30 -4.10 -20.56
CA SER A 131 -18.20 -5.56 -20.49
C SER A 131 -18.46 -6.05 -19.07
N VAL A 132 -19.42 -6.95 -18.90
CA VAL A 132 -19.67 -7.62 -17.61
C VAL A 132 -18.49 -8.55 -17.31
N LYS A 133 -17.46 -8.01 -16.65
CA LYS A 133 -16.32 -8.81 -16.18
C LYS A 133 -16.68 -9.50 -14.88
N LYS A 134 -16.17 -10.73 -14.68
CA LYS A 134 -16.30 -11.42 -13.39
C LYS A 134 -15.65 -10.57 -12.29
N LYS A 135 -16.22 -10.67 -11.08
CA LYS A 135 -15.71 -10.06 -9.85
C LYS A 135 -14.39 -10.73 -9.48
N ASN A 136 -13.28 -10.14 -9.92
CA ASN A 136 -11.97 -10.76 -9.87
C ASN A 136 -11.26 -10.54 -8.53
N GLU A 137 -11.65 -9.52 -7.77
CA GLU A 137 -11.06 -9.19 -6.47
C GLU A 137 -11.31 -10.26 -5.40
N SER A 138 -12.56 -10.71 -5.25
CA SER A 138 -12.94 -11.77 -4.32
C SER A 138 -12.26 -13.09 -4.70
N LEU A 139 -12.21 -13.42 -6.00
CA LEU A 139 -11.55 -14.63 -6.48
C LEU A 139 -10.04 -14.61 -6.23
N ASP A 140 -9.38 -13.48 -6.47
CA ASP A 140 -7.96 -13.34 -6.20
C ASP A 140 -7.66 -13.37 -4.70
N LEU A 141 -8.51 -12.79 -3.86
CA LEU A 141 -8.37 -12.85 -2.40
C LEU A 141 -8.53 -14.28 -1.88
N ILE A 142 -9.55 -15.01 -2.35
CA ILE A 142 -9.72 -16.45 -2.05
C ILE A 142 -8.52 -17.25 -2.56
N SER A 143 -8.02 -16.95 -3.75
CA SER A 143 -6.82 -17.60 -4.30
C SER A 143 -5.58 -17.34 -3.45
N PHE A 144 -5.42 -16.12 -2.94
CA PHE A 144 -4.34 -15.76 -2.04
C PHE A 144 -4.40 -16.59 -0.74
N PHE A 145 -5.55 -16.65 -0.08
CA PHE A 145 -5.69 -17.43 1.16
C PHE A 145 -5.54 -18.94 0.94
N SER A 146 -6.09 -19.49 -0.13
CA SER A 146 -5.98 -20.92 -0.44
C SER A 146 -4.56 -21.38 -0.76
N LYS A 147 -3.72 -20.52 -1.34
CA LYS A 147 -2.27 -20.79 -1.50
C LYS A 147 -1.51 -20.78 -0.18
N THR A 148 -2.03 -20.05 0.81
CA THR A 148 -1.37 -19.80 2.10
C THR A 148 -1.73 -20.87 3.14
N HIS A 149 -2.81 -21.62 2.94
CA HIS A 149 -3.20 -22.78 3.76
C HIS A 149 -2.99 -24.10 3.00
N PHE A 150 -1.73 -24.52 2.87
CA PHE A 150 -1.28 -25.92 2.71
C PHE A 150 0.26 -25.96 2.86
N ARG A 151 0.77 -25.59 4.03
CA ARG A 151 2.09 -25.99 4.53
C ARG A 151 2.04 -26.09 6.05
#